data_AF-A0A1M5NMR1-F1
#
_entry.id   AF-A0A1M5NMR1-F1
#
_cell.length_a   1.000
_cell.length_b   1.000
_cell.length_c   1.000
_cell.angle_alpha   90.00
_cell.angle_beta   90.00
_cell.angle_gamma   90.00
#
_symmetry.space_group_name_H-M   'P 1'
#
loop_
_entity.id
_entity.type
_entity.pdbx_description
1 polymer ?
#
loop_
_entity_poly.entity_id
_entity_poly.type
_entity_poly.pdbx_seq_one_letter_code
_entity_poly.pdbx_strand_id
1 'polypeptide(L)'
;MVYGLAVALAGSVLMLTLIALNLIGPKAIALETEMTGGTILFLMLYLFLLFGIYFAIKKRKEALGSGIPFKEAIVQGLVVSFATALFSVVLTIVFYELLYPSYVAETIEALKLKMEAMGVPTGKLIAKLEEKEAYFSTSSQSLFSFVGNLITGTAFTLLLSFFLKSNTKK
;
A
#
# COMPACT_ATOMS: atom_id res chain seq x y z
N MET A 1 13.64 -10.37 -0.51
CA MET A 1 14.04 -8.95 -0.38
C MET A 1 13.85 -8.15 -1.66
N VAL A 2 14.53 -8.47 -2.78
CA VAL A 2 14.41 -7.69 -4.03
C VAL A 2 12.97 -7.49 -4.51
N TYR A 3 12.15 -8.55 -4.52
CA TYR A 3 10.74 -8.44 -4.89
C TYR A 3 9.94 -7.52 -3.95
N GLY A 4 10.22 -7.54 -2.65
CA GLY A 4 9.51 -6.68 -1.69
C GLY A 4 9.84 -5.20 -1.89
N LEU A 5 11.12 -4.88 -2.15
CA LEU A 5 11.53 -3.53 -2.52
C LEU A 5 10.87 -3.08 -3.84
N ALA A 6 10.86 -3.95 -4.85
CA ALA A 6 10.24 -3.64 -6.14
C ALA A 6 8.73 -3.35 -6.00
N VAL A 7 8.01 -4.12 -5.18
CA VAL A 7 6.60 -3.89 -4.87
C VAL A 7 6.39 -2.54 -4.18
N ALA A 8 7.20 -2.24 -3.15
CA ALA A 8 7.11 -0.98 -2.43
C ALA A 8 7.36 0.23 -3.35
N LEU A 9 8.41 0.15 -4.19
CA LEU A 9 8.71 1.18 -5.19
C LEU A 9 7.60 1.34 -6.22
N ALA A 10 7.04 0.25 -6.74
CA ALA A 10 5.92 0.29 -7.69
C ALA A 10 4.70 0.98 -7.07
N GLY A 11 4.41 0.69 -5.79
CA GLY A 11 3.35 1.37 -5.03
C GLY A 11 3.60 2.88 -4.88
N SER A 12 4.82 3.28 -4.51
CA SER A 12 5.17 4.70 -4.40
C SER A 12 5.14 5.44 -5.73
N VAL A 13 5.64 4.84 -6.80
CA VAL A 13 5.56 5.41 -8.16
C VAL A 13 4.11 5.57 -8.58
N LEU A 14 3.26 4.58 -8.33
CA LEU A 14 1.83 4.68 -8.61
C LEU A 14 1.19 5.83 -7.81
N MET A 15 1.47 5.93 -6.51
CA MET A 15 0.96 7.02 -5.68
C MET A 15 1.34 8.39 -6.26
N LEU A 16 2.62 8.60 -6.57
CA LEU A 16 3.10 9.85 -7.18
C LEU A 16 2.43 10.13 -8.53
N THR A 17 2.24 9.09 -9.35
CA THR A 17 1.55 9.21 -10.64
C THR A 17 0.10 9.63 -10.45
N LEU A 18 -0.62 9.03 -9.52
CA LEU A 18 -2.02 9.37 -9.24
C LEU A 18 -2.16 10.78 -8.66
N ILE A 19 -1.19 11.26 -7.86
CA ILE A 19 -1.15 12.65 -7.41
C ILE A 19 -0.94 13.57 -8.61
N ALA A 20 0.03 13.27 -9.48
CA ALA A 20 0.33 14.08 -10.67
C ALA A 20 -0.86 14.17 -11.64
N LEU A 21 -1.68 13.12 -11.71
CA LEU A 21 -2.91 13.08 -12.50
C LEU A 21 -4.13 13.68 -11.78
N ASN A 22 -3.96 14.24 -10.58
CA ASN A 22 -5.02 14.76 -9.73
C ASN A 22 -6.14 13.74 -9.46
N LEU A 23 -5.77 12.47 -9.31
CA LEU A 23 -6.68 11.37 -8.96
C LEU A 23 -6.67 11.07 -7.46
N ILE A 24 -5.60 11.44 -6.75
CA ILE A 24 -5.54 11.44 -5.27
C ILE A 24 -4.89 12.73 -4.76
N GLY A 25 -5.11 13.05 -3.48
CA GLY A 25 -4.55 14.25 -2.83
C GLY A 25 -5.48 15.47 -2.85
N PRO A 26 -4.98 16.66 -2.46
CA PRO A 26 -5.79 17.86 -2.26
C PRO A 26 -6.60 18.28 -3.49
N LYS A 27 -5.97 18.27 -4.67
CA LYS A 27 -6.61 18.62 -5.94
C LYS A 27 -7.69 17.63 -6.35
N ALA A 28 -7.49 16.34 -6.06
CA ALA A 28 -8.48 15.31 -6.38
C ALA A 28 -9.77 15.48 -5.57
N ILE A 29 -9.66 15.92 -4.31
CA ILE A 29 -10.81 16.21 -3.44
C ILE A 29 -11.66 17.34 -4.04
N ALA A 30 -11.02 18.38 -4.57
CA ALA A 30 -11.68 19.52 -5.20
C ALA A 30 -12.33 19.15 -6.56
N LEU A 31 -11.77 18.16 -7.26
CA LEU A 31 -12.28 17.67 -8.55
C LEU A 31 -13.25 16.48 -8.42
N GLU A 32 -13.51 16.01 -7.19
CA GLU A 32 -14.33 14.83 -6.88
C GLU A 32 -13.84 13.53 -7.54
N THR A 33 -12.53 13.45 -7.82
CA THR A 33 -11.88 12.28 -8.43
C THR A 33 -11.23 11.35 -7.41
N GLU A 34 -11.26 11.71 -6.12
CA GLU A 34 -10.49 11.03 -5.06
C GLU A 34 -10.89 9.56 -4.89
N MET A 35 -12.17 9.24 -5.09
CA MET A 35 -12.69 7.88 -4.94
C MET A 35 -12.15 6.95 -6.03
N THR A 36 -12.10 7.44 -7.27
CA THR A 36 -11.56 6.70 -8.41
C THR A 36 -10.08 6.44 -8.23
N GLY A 37 -9.29 7.47 -7.92
CA GLY A 37 -7.86 7.31 -7.67
C GLY A 37 -7.56 6.41 -6.47
N GLY A 38 -8.31 6.55 -5.39
CA GLY A 38 -8.19 5.69 -4.21
C GLY A 38 -8.44 4.21 -4.52
N THR A 39 -9.45 3.93 -5.34
CA THR A 39 -9.78 2.55 -5.77
C THR A 39 -8.68 1.97 -6.66
N ILE A 40 -8.16 2.75 -7.61
CA ILE A 40 -7.04 2.34 -8.47
C ILE A 40 -5.82 2.02 -7.61
N LEU A 41 -5.45 2.92 -6.69
CA LEU A 41 -4.32 2.72 -5.79
C LEU A 41 -4.49 1.43 -4.99
N PHE A 42 -5.64 1.26 -4.33
CA PHE A 42 -5.92 0.09 -3.50
C PHE A 42 -5.80 -1.23 -4.27
N LEU A 43 -6.45 -1.33 -5.44
CA LEU A 43 -6.43 -2.55 -6.25
C LEU A 43 -5.02 -2.87 -6.76
N MET A 44 -4.29 -1.86 -7.23
CA MET A 44 -2.96 -2.06 -7.79
C MET A 44 -1.94 -2.45 -6.72
N LEU A 45 -2.01 -1.88 -5.51
CA LEU A 45 -1.14 -2.30 -4.40
C LEU A 45 -1.31 -3.78 -4.08
N TYR A 46 -2.55 -4.28 -4.10
CA TYR A 46 -2.84 -5.70 -3.89
C TYR A 46 -2.29 -6.56 -5.03
N LEU A 47 -2.46 -6.13 -6.28
CA LEU A 47 -1.91 -6.84 -7.43
C LEU A 47 -0.39 -6.88 -7.39
N PHE A 48 0.29 -5.77 -7.09
CA PHE A 48 1.74 -5.74 -6.99
C PHE A 48 2.25 -6.69 -5.92
N LEU A 49 1.65 -6.69 -4.73
CA LEU A 49 2.03 -7.60 -3.66
C LEU A 49 1.78 -9.07 -4.02
N LEU A 50 0.62 -9.37 -4.61
CA LEU A 50 0.28 -10.72 -5.08
C LEU A 50 1.28 -11.23 -6.12
N PHE A 51 1.59 -10.41 -7.14
CA PHE A 51 2.57 -10.77 -8.17
C PHE A 51 3.98 -10.87 -7.60
N GLY A 52 4.38 -9.97 -6.70
CA GLY A 52 5.67 -10.03 -6.03
C GLY A 52 5.88 -11.34 -5.28
N ILE A 53 4.87 -11.80 -4.53
CA ILE A 53 4.89 -13.09 -3.84
C ILE A 53 4.89 -14.25 -4.85
N TYR A 54 4.02 -14.21 -5.86
CA TYR A 54 3.94 -15.23 -6.91
C TYR A 54 5.29 -15.45 -7.59
N PHE A 55 5.94 -14.38 -8.05
CA PHE A 55 7.23 -14.47 -8.74
C PHE A 55 8.34 -14.96 -7.82
N ALA A 56 8.34 -14.57 -6.54
CA ALA A 56 9.31 -15.08 -5.58
C ALA A 56 9.17 -16.60 -5.36
N ILE A 57 7.95 -17.09 -5.16
CA ILE A 57 7.67 -18.52 -5.00
C ILE A 57 8.03 -19.28 -6.30
N LYS A 58 7.64 -18.75 -7.46
CA LYS A 58 7.93 -19.35 -8.76
C LYS A 58 9.43 -19.45 -9.02
N LYS A 59 10.18 -18.37 -8.81
CA LYS A 59 11.64 -18.36 -8.98
C LYS A 59 12.33 -19.35 -8.04
N ARG A 60 11.84 -19.48 -6.79
CA ARG A 60 12.38 -20.48 -5.85
C ARG A 60 12.07 -21.90 -6.32
N LYS A 61 10.86 -22.15 -6.82
CA LYS A 61 10.47 -23.45 -7.40
C LYS A 61 11.36 -23.84 -8.58
N GLU A 62 11.64 -22.90 -9.48
CA GLU A 62 12.54 -23.09 -10.62
C GLU A 62 13.97 -23.43 -10.16
N ALA A 63 14.47 -22.71 -9.14
CA ALA A 63 15.80 -22.96 -8.59
C ALA A 63 15.95 -24.34 -7.90
N LEU A 64 14.85 -24.92 -7.40
CA LEU A 64 14.87 -26.26 -6.79
C LEU A 64 14.80 -27.39 -7.83
N GLY A 65 14.33 -27.13 -9.05
CA GLY A 65 14.26 -28.11 -10.14
C GLY A 65 13.24 -29.25 -9.96
N SER A 66 12.84 -29.55 -8.73
CA SER A 66 11.99 -30.70 -8.38
C SER A 66 10.62 -30.30 -7.81
N GLY A 67 10.21 -29.05 -7.93
CA GLY A 67 9.00 -28.51 -7.29
C GLY A 67 9.30 -27.74 -6.01
N ILE A 68 8.26 -27.30 -5.30
CA ILE A 68 8.41 -26.52 -4.07
C ILE A 68 7.50 -27.06 -2.96
N PRO A 69 8.06 -27.42 -1.78
CA PRO A 69 7.25 -27.82 -0.64
C PRO A 69 6.54 -26.61 -0.03
N PHE A 70 5.40 -26.85 0.60
CA PHE A 70 4.55 -25.81 1.18
C PHE A 70 5.30 -24.89 2.15
N LYS A 71 6.16 -25.45 3.00
CA LYS A 71 6.97 -24.69 3.96
C LYS A 71 7.91 -23.70 3.27
N GLU A 72 8.59 -24.12 2.19
CA GLU A 72 9.46 -23.23 1.42
C GLU A 72 8.67 -22.12 0.73
N ALA A 73 7.50 -22.45 0.16
CA ALA A 73 6.63 -21.46 -0.47
C ALA A 73 6.15 -20.39 0.54
N ILE A 74 5.75 -20.81 1.75
CA ILE A 74 5.38 -19.88 2.83
C ILE A 74 6.55 -18.96 3.17
N VAL A 75 7.75 -19.51 3.39
CA VAL A 75 8.92 -18.71 3.76
C VAL A 75 9.20 -17.65 2.69
N GLN A 76 9.15 -18.01 1.41
CA GLN A 76 9.37 -17.04 0.34
C GLN A 76 8.31 -15.93 0.33
N GLY A 77 7.03 -16.27 0.48
CA GLY A 77 5.97 -15.26 0.52
C GLY A 77 6.07 -14.34 1.72
N LEU A 78 6.35 -14.88 2.92
CA LEU A 78 6.54 -14.08 4.13
C LEU A 78 7.75 -13.15 4.03
N VAL A 79 8.85 -13.61 3.44
CA VAL A 79 10.05 -12.77 3.21
C VAL A 79 9.73 -11.60 2.27
N VAL A 80 8.90 -11.82 1.24
CA VAL A 80 8.46 -10.72 0.36
C VAL A 80 7.54 -9.77 1.12
N SER A 81 6.51 -10.29 1.78
CA SER A 81 5.54 -9.51 2.57
C SER A 81 6.23 -8.60 3.59
N PHE A 82 7.14 -9.17 4.39
CA PHE A 82 7.89 -8.44 5.40
C PHE A 82 8.82 -7.39 4.80
N ALA A 83 9.52 -7.73 3.71
CA ALA A 83 10.35 -6.76 3.00
C ALA A 83 9.51 -5.60 2.43
N THR A 84 8.36 -5.89 1.80
CA THR A 84 7.45 -4.86 1.31
C THR A 84 6.98 -3.96 2.45
N ALA A 85 6.58 -4.52 3.59
CA ALA A 85 6.13 -3.74 4.74
C ALA A 85 7.22 -2.77 5.25
N LEU A 86 8.46 -3.26 5.41
CA LEU A 86 9.58 -2.42 5.84
C LEU A 86 9.91 -1.30 4.84
N PHE A 87 10.05 -1.64 3.56
CA PHE A 87 10.37 -0.63 2.55
C PHE A 87 9.22 0.37 2.35
N SER A 88 7.97 -0.07 2.48
CA SER A 88 6.82 0.83 2.38
C SER A 88 6.79 1.84 3.53
N VAL A 89 7.17 1.46 4.76
CA VAL A 89 7.33 2.43 5.87
C VAL A 89 8.37 3.49 5.52
N VAL A 90 9.55 3.08 5.06
CA VAL A 90 10.62 4.01 4.69
C VAL A 90 10.16 4.97 3.60
N LEU A 91 9.50 4.44 2.55
CA LEU A 91 9.00 5.26 1.45
C LEU A 91 7.83 6.16 1.87
N THR A 92 6.97 5.73 2.80
CA THR A 92 5.94 6.58 3.40
C THR A 92 6.57 7.75 4.14
N ILE A 93 7.58 7.50 4.99
CA ILE A 93 8.31 8.57 5.68
C ILE A 93 8.96 9.54 4.68
N VAL A 94 9.65 9.01 3.67
CA VAL A 94 10.26 9.85 2.62
C VAL A 94 9.21 10.70 1.90
N PHE A 95 8.04 10.14 1.59
CA PHE A 95 6.97 10.90 0.95
C PHE A 95 6.47 12.05 1.84
N TYR A 96 6.06 11.73 3.08
CA TYR A 96 5.43 12.69 3.97
C TYR A 96 6.39 13.69 4.61
N GLU A 97 7.67 13.38 4.77
CA GLU A 97 8.62 14.27 5.45
C GLU A 97 9.58 14.99 4.49
N LEU A 98 9.85 14.42 3.30
CA LEU A 98 10.86 14.95 2.39
C LEU A 98 10.29 15.39 1.04
N LEU A 99 9.47 14.55 0.40
CA LEU A 99 8.97 14.85 -0.95
C LEU A 99 7.79 15.82 -0.94
N TYR A 100 6.86 15.66 0.00
CA TYR A 100 5.64 16.47 0.07
C TYR A 100 5.21 16.75 1.52
N PRO A 101 6.00 17.52 2.29
CA PRO A 101 5.72 17.81 3.71
C PRO A 101 4.42 18.55 3.98
N SER A 102 3.94 19.35 3.01
CA SER A 102 2.66 20.05 3.12
C SER A 102 1.45 19.20 2.74
N TYR A 103 1.63 17.94 2.31
CA TYR A 103 0.54 17.09 1.80
C TYR A 103 -0.63 16.96 2.77
N VAL A 104 -0.35 16.73 4.07
CA VAL A 104 -1.39 16.58 5.08
C VAL A 104 -2.16 17.88 5.26
N ALA A 105 -1.45 18.99 5.48
CA ALA A 105 -2.07 20.30 5.68
C ALA A 105 -2.96 20.71 4.50
N GLU A 106 -2.44 20.59 3.27
CA GLU A 106 -3.19 20.90 2.06
C GLU A 106 -4.40 19.96 1.87
N THR A 107 -4.28 18.68 2.24
CA THR A 107 -5.38 17.71 2.15
C THR A 107 -6.48 18.04 3.16
N ILE A 108 -6.12 18.42 4.39
CA ILE A 108 -7.06 18.84 5.43
C ILE A 108 -7.77 20.13 5.04
N GLU A 109 -7.05 21.09 4.46
CA GLU A 109 -7.66 22.33 3.94
C GLU A 109 -8.66 22.04 2.81
N ALA A 110 -8.30 21.19 1.85
CA ALA A 110 -9.22 20.79 0.77
C ALA A 110 -10.47 20.08 1.32
N LEU A 111 -10.32 19.20 2.31
CA LEU A 111 -11.44 18.56 3.00
C LEU A 111 -12.33 19.57 3.74
N LYS A 112 -11.73 20.54 4.41
CA LYS A 112 -12.45 21.62 5.09
C LYS A 112 -13.33 22.39 4.10
N LEU A 113 -12.75 22.87 3.01
CA LEU A 113 -13.48 23.62 1.98
C LEU A 113 -14.63 22.80 1.38
N LYS A 114 -14.40 21.51 1.11
CA LYS A 114 -15.44 20.59 0.63
C LYS A 114 -16.56 20.42 1.66
N MET A 115 -16.24 20.24 2.94
CA MET A 115 -17.24 20.09 4.00
C MET A 115 -18.04 21.37 4.24
N GLU A 116 -17.40 22.54 4.17
CA GLU A 116 -18.08 23.84 4.26
C GLU A 116 -19.04 24.03 3.08
N ALA A 117 -18.62 23.70 1.85
CA ALA A 117 -19.48 23.73 0.67
C ALA A 117 -20.68 22.76 0.76
N MET A 118 -20.52 21.65 1.49
CA MET A 118 -21.60 20.69 1.78
C MET A 118 -22.51 21.12 2.95
N GLY A 119 -22.27 22.29 3.57
CA GLY A 119 -23.08 22.80 4.68
C GLY A 119 -22.89 22.04 5.99
N VAL A 120 -21.74 21.40 6.21
CA VAL A 120 -21.45 20.70 7.47
C VAL A 120 -21.36 21.72 8.61
N PRO A 121 -22.11 21.54 9.72
CA PRO A 121 -22.07 22.47 10.85
C PRO A 121 -20.66 22.57 11.46
N THR A 122 -20.23 23.79 11.80
CA THR A 122 -18.87 24.09 12.30
C THR A 122 -18.47 23.22 13.50
N GLY A 123 -19.39 22.96 14.43
CA GLY A 123 -19.13 22.12 15.61
C GLY A 123 -18.82 20.65 15.28
N LYS A 124 -19.29 20.13 14.14
CA LYS A 124 -18.94 18.78 13.65
C LYS A 124 -17.72 18.78 12.74
N LEU A 125 -17.37 19.94 12.18
CA LEU A 125 -16.29 20.09 11.22
C LEU A 125 -14.93 19.96 11.89
N ILE A 126 -14.72 20.63 13.03
CA ILE A 126 -13.43 20.61 13.75
C ILE A 126 -13.03 19.18 14.16
N ALA A 127 -13.91 18.48 14.88
CA ALA A 127 -13.63 17.12 15.35
C ALA A 127 -13.35 16.13 14.19
N LYS A 128 -14.04 16.30 13.04
CA LYS A 128 -13.80 15.48 11.85
C LYS A 128 -12.46 15.78 11.20
N LEU A 129 -12.04 17.04 11.15
CA LEU A 129 -10.75 17.41 10.57
C LEU A 129 -9.59 16.94 11.45
N GLU A 130 -9.70 17.04 12.78
CA GLU A 130 -8.70 16.51 13.72
C GLU A 130 -8.52 14.99 13.55
N GLU A 131 -9.63 14.24 13.43
CA GLU A 131 -9.58 12.79 13.15
C GLU A 131 -8.86 12.51 11.82
N LYS A 132 -9.15 13.28 10.77
CA LYS A 132 -8.51 13.12 9.46
C LYS A 132 -7.04 13.48 9.49
N GLU A 133 -6.65 14.51 10.22
CA GLU A 133 -5.26 14.92 10.36
C GLU A 133 -4.45 13.83 11.06
N ALA A 134 -4.96 13.29 12.17
CA ALA A 134 -4.35 12.16 12.85
C ALA A 134 -4.27 10.91 11.94
N TYR A 135 -5.31 10.65 11.15
CA TYR A 135 -5.33 9.57 10.18
C TYR A 135 -4.26 9.72 9.09
N PHE A 136 -4.07 10.93 8.56
CA PHE A 136 -3.08 11.22 7.50
C PHE A 136 -1.66 11.46 8.01
N SER A 137 -1.45 11.54 9.32
CA SER A 137 -0.11 11.70 9.89
C SER A 137 0.87 10.62 9.44
N THR A 138 2.14 10.99 9.32
CA THR A 138 3.22 10.09 8.88
C THR A 138 3.28 8.81 9.71
N SER A 139 3.08 8.92 11.03
CA SER A 139 3.09 7.77 11.96
C SER A 139 1.94 6.81 11.69
N SER A 140 0.71 7.32 11.58
CA SER A 140 -0.48 6.52 11.25
C SER A 140 -0.34 5.85 9.89
N GLN A 141 0.08 6.61 8.86
CA GLN A 141 0.23 6.10 7.50
C GLN A 141 1.34 5.04 7.43
N SER A 142 2.45 5.24 8.14
CA SER A 142 3.52 4.25 8.22
C SER A 142 3.05 2.97 8.91
N LEU A 143 2.29 3.10 10.01
CA LEU A 143 1.74 1.95 10.73
C LEU A 143 0.76 1.17 9.85
N PHE A 144 -0.18 1.85 9.17
CA PHE A 144 -1.11 1.21 8.25
C PHE A 144 -0.40 0.55 7.07
N SER A 145 0.62 1.21 6.53
CA SER A 145 1.47 0.66 5.46
C SER A 145 2.15 -0.62 5.92
N PHE A 146 2.72 -0.64 7.12
CA PHE A 146 3.37 -1.84 7.68
C PHE A 146 2.37 -2.98 7.93
N VAL A 147 1.33 -2.71 8.72
CA VAL A 147 0.36 -3.72 9.16
C VAL A 147 -0.47 -4.23 7.98
N GLY A 148 -0.92 -3.32 7.11
CA GLY A 148 -1.70 -3.66 5.92
C GLY A 148 -0.92 -4.57 4.97
N ASN A 149 0.35 -4.27 4.69
CA ASN A 149 1.19 -5.12 3.87
C ASN A 149 1.43 -6.50 4.52
N LEU A 150 1.62 -6.57 5.84
CA LEU A 150 1.82 -7.84 6.54
C LEU A 150 0.58 -8.73 6.52
N ILE A 151 -0.60 -8.17 6.84
CA ILE A 151 -1.86 -8.94 6.86
C ILE A 151 -2.17 -9.45 5.47
N THR A 152 -2.22 -8.56 4.48
CA THR A 152 -2.56 -8.91 3.10
C THR A 152 -1.51 -9.83 2.49
N GLY A 153 -0.22 -9.56 2.73
CA GLY A 153 0.86 -10.40 2.24
C GLY A 153 0.87 -11.78 2.87
N THR A 154 0.48 -11.92 4.15
CA THR A 154 0.30 -13.23 4.79
C THR A 154 -0.86 -14.00 4.15
N ALA A 155 -2.00 -13.34 3.93
CA ALA A 155 -3.15 -13.96 3.26
C ALA A 155 -2.79 -14.46 1.85
N PHE A 156 -2.15 -13.63 1.04
CA PHE A 156 -1.69 -14.02 -0.30
C PHE A 156 -0.61 -15.10 -0.26
N THR A 157 0.28 -15.07 0.73
CA THR A 157 1.29 -16.11 0.91
C THR A 157 0.63 -17.46 1.16
N LEU A 158 -0.36 -17.53 2.07
CA LEU A 158 -1.06 -18.78 2.36
C LEU A 158 -1.80 -19.30 1.11
N LEU A 159 -2.52 -18.41 0.43
CA LEU A 159 -3.25 -18.71 -0.80
C LEU A 159 -2.32 -19.27 -1.88
N LEU A 160 -1.26 -18.53 -2.23
CA LEU A 160 -0.33 -18.92 -3.29
C LEU A 160 0.52 -20.13 -2.91
N SER A 161 0.92 -20.26 -1.65
CA SER A 161 1.64 -21.45 -1.18
C SER A 161 0.80 -22.70 -1.32
N PHE A 162 -0.51 -22.61 -1.06
CA PHE A 162 -1.43 -23.73 -1.23
C PHE A 162 -1.57 -24.15 -2.71
N PHE A 163 -1.67 -23.21 -3.64
CA PHE A 163 -1.83 -23.50 -5.07
C PHE A 163 -0.52 -23.86 -5.79
N LEU A 164 0.60 -23.29 -5.39
CA LEU A 164 1.88 -23.47 -6.07
C LEU A 164 2.73 -24.61 -5.49
N LYS A 165 2.36 -25.13 -4.30
CA LYS A 165 3.01 -26.33 -3.75
C LYS A 165 2.97 -27.45 -4.77
N SER A 166 4.07 -28.16 -4.88
CA SER A 166 4.19 -29.34 -5.73
C SER A 166 5.00 -30.38 -5.00
N ASN A 167 4.57 -31.64 -5.10
CA ASN A 167 5.31 -32.74 -4.49
C ASN A 167 6.65 -32.87 -5.18
N THR A 168 7.72 -32.83 -4.39
CA THR A 168 9.05 -33.20 -4.83
C THR A 168 8.99 -34.66 -5.27
N LYS A 169 9.06 -34.93 -6.59
CA LYS A 169 9.35 -36.30 -7.03
C LYS A 169 10.77 -36.60 -6.50
N LYS A 170 10.83 -37.45 -5.48
CA LYS A 170 12.09 -38.06 -5.02
C LYS A 170 12.65 -38.93 -6.13
#